data_AF-A0A166QRY4-F1
#
_entry.id   AF-A0A166QRY4-F1
#
_cell.length_a   1.000
_cell.length_b   1.000
_cell.length_c   1.000
_cell.angle_alpha   90.00
_cell.angle_beta   90.00
_cell.angle_gamma   90.00
#
_symmetry.space_group_name_H-M   'P 1'
#
loop_
_entity.id
_entity.type
_entity.pdbx_description
1 polymer ?
#
loop_
_entity_poly.entity_id
_entity_poly.type
_entity_poly.pdbx_seq_one_letter_code
_entity_poly.pdbx_strand_id
1 'polypeptide(L)'
;MDQTPIKYTPLGEPIVIDGQEVIVFRDVLGAESTRKGGEKEVFTVIEPASPSGRPAILIDENELNRMREDYPGIKVFGLWQILFHNEKVTLGTEVVVYPLDDNEGAYIRLDRNRDLYSASSIISSGEYVDNFISELAGVVDFVLAEDAIRLEVDLSQLKLPKTPAFTRPELHAKHRHEEMRRWSVVAMFAVAVLVVSGGINYKLYNNYKTKMAEYQARKTLINDLDIRAAGLRRERLAVLPNNGLVLDRLLAIFRLDPKATTPLIGNKVTSFATEHRLLTSPNLTIDIGKAVEGVTSELNNRMAFELVVSPDPVIKGERK
;
A
#
# COMPACT_ATOMS: atom_id res chain seq x y z
N MET A 1 -38.08 -19.30 -46.63
CA MET A 1 -37.77 -18.05 -47.33
C MET A 1 -36.28 -18.04 -47.51
N ASP A 2 -35.84 -18.39 -48.70
CA ASP A 2 -34.44 -18.54 -49.07
C ASP A 2 -33.90 -17.12 -49.33
N GLN A 3 -33.26 -16.53 -48.31
CA GLN A 3 -32.55 -15.28 -48.50
C GLN A 3 -31.23 -15.65 -49.17
N THR A 4 -31.09 -15.31 -50.44
CA THR A 4 -29.78 -15.28 -51.12
C THR A 4 -28.78 -14.59 -50.20
N PRO A 5 -27.61 -15.21 -49.93
CA PRO A 5 -26.61 -14.58 -49.08
C PRO A 5 -26.26 -13.23 -49.68
N ILE A 6 -26.39 -12.17 -48.90
CA ILE A 6 -25.99 -10.83 -49.30
C ILE A 6 -24.49 -10.92 -49.61
N LYS A 7 -24.14 -10.79 -50.89
CA LYS A 7 -22.75 -10.87 -51.36
C LYS A 7 -21.92 -9.63 -50.97
N TYR A 8 -22.59 -8.52 -50.66
CA TYR A 8 -21.96 -7.22 -50.45
C TYR A 8 -22.22 -6.71 -49.02
N THR A 9 -21.27 -5.95 -48.49
CA THR A 9 -21.41 -5.33 -47.16
C THR A 9 -22.04 -3.94 -47.35
N PRO A 10 -23.27 -3.68 -46.90
CA PRO A 10 -23.80 -2.32 -46.93
C PRO A 10 -22.96 -1.45 -45.99
N LEU A 11 -22.51 -0.30 -46.49
CA LEU A 11 -21.72 0.66 -45.72
C LEU A 11 -22.64 1.67 -45.03
N GLY A 12 -22.28 2.05 -43.81
CA GLY A 12 -23.00 3.09 -43.06
C GLY A 12 -24.30 2.65 -42.39
N GLU A 13 -24.67 1.38 -42.52
CA GLU A 13 -25.85 0.79 -41.86
C GLU A 13 -25.43 -0.29 -40.85
N PRO A 14 -26.24 -0.53 -39.79
CA PRO A 14 -26.01 -1.62 -38.86
C PRO A 14 -26.11 -2.99 -39.55
N ILE A 15 -25.07 -3.81 -39.38
CA ILE A 15 -25.00 -5.18 -39.86
C ILE A 15 -24.49 -6.11 -38.76
N VAL A 16 -24.74 -7.41 -38.91
CA VAL A 16 -24.27 -8.42 -37.95
C VAL A 16 -23.03 -9.11 -38.50
N ILE A 17 -21.91 -8.97 -37.80
CA ILE A 17 -20.65 -9.69 -38.06
C ILE A 17 -20.23 -10.38 -36.75
N ASP A 18 -19.87 -11.66 -36.82
CA ASP A 18 -19.46 -12.44 -35.64
C ASP A 18 -20.46 -12.37 -34.46
N GLY A 19 -21.77 -12.34 -34.79
CA GLY A 19 -22.86 -12.23 -33.82
C GLY A 19 -22.98 -10.88 -33.11
N GLN A 20 -22.21 -9.86 -33.52
CA GLN A 20 -22.30 -8.50 -32.99
C GLN A 20 -22.86 -7.55 -34.04
N GLU A 21 -23.76 -6.67 -33.61
CA GLU A 21 -24.24 -5.56 -34.42
C GLU A 21 -23.15 -4.46 -34.48
N VAL A 22 -22.73 -4.14 -35.70
CA VAL A 22 -21.65 -3.21 -36.00
C VAL A 22 -22.00 -2.38 -37.23
N ILE A 23 -21.31 -1.26 -37.39
CA ILE A 23 -21.36 -0.49 -38.63
C ILE A 23 -20.02 -0.64 -39.33
N VAL A 24 -20.06 -1.03 -40.59
CA VAL A 24 -18.89 -0.99 -41.46
C VAL A 24 -18.93 0.29 -42.25
N PHE A 25 -17.81 1.01 -42.25
CA PHE A 25 -17.74 2.35 -42.80
C PHE A 25 -16.55 2.49 -43.74
N ARG A 26 -16.64 3.45 -44.66
CA ARG A 26 -15.57 3.75 -45.60
C ARG A 26 -14.32 4.23 -44.85
N ASP A 27 -13.22 3.58 -45.13
CA ASP A 27 -11.89 3.95 -44.66
C ASP A 27 -10.94 4.07 -45.85
N VAL A 28 -9.83 4.76 -45.64
CA VAL A 28 -8.82 5.04 -46.65
C VAL A 28 -7.44 4.55 -46.22
N LEU A 29 -6.65 4.13 -47.20
CA LEU A 29 -5.29 3.66 -47.03
C LEU A 29 -4.32 4.72 -47.53
N GLY A 30 -3.32 5.05 -46.71
CA GLY A 30 -2.20 5.88 -47.14
C GLY A 30 -2.49 7.39 -47.19
N ALA A 31 -1.41 8.18 -47.23
CA ALA A 31 -1.47 9.63 -47.12
C ALA A 31 -1.91 10.34 -48.41
N GLU A 32 -1.79 9.69 -49.57
CA GLU A 32 -2.24 10.28 -50.84
C GLU A 32 -3.77 10.34 -50.93
N SER A 33 -4.45 9.36 -50.34
CA SER A 33 -5.90 9.32 -50.22
C SER A 33 -6.43 10.49 -49.39
N THR A 34 -5.69 10.92 -48.35
CA THR A 34 -6.07 12.05 -47.49
C THR A 34 -5.84 13.44 -48.09
N ARG A 35 -5.07 13.56 -49.17
CA ARG A 35 -4.82 14.85 -49.84
C ARG A 35 -5.94 15.26 -50.79
N LYS A 36 -6.89 14.36 -51.06
CA LYS A 36 -7.96 14.54 -52.04
C LYS A 36 -9.25 15.07 -51.43
N GLY A 37 -9.41 14.86 -50.14
CA GLY A 37 -10.42 15.53 -49.35
C GLY A 37 -10.20 17.03 -49.41
N GLY A 38 -11.26 17.81 -49.61
CA GLY A 38 -11.15 19.27 -49.54
C GLY A 38 -10.56 19.73 -48.20
N GLU A 39 -10.25 21.02 -48.05
CA GLU A 39 -9.63 21.61 -46.84
C GLU A 39 -10.39 21.36 -45.50
N LYS A 40 -11.52 20.64 -45.52
CA LYS A 40 -12.40 20.34 -44.38
C LYS A 40 -12.37 18.89 -43.90
N GLU A 41 -11.76 17.95 -44.62
CA GLU A 41 -11.74 16.54 -44.22
C GLU A 41 -10.64 16.28 -43.19
N VAL A 42 -11.03 15.85 -41.99
CA VAL A 42 -10.09 15.59 -40.89
C VAL A 42 -10.02 14.08 -40.71
N PHE A 43 -8.89 13.47 -41.10
CA PHE A 43 -8.72 12.03 -41.01
C PHE A 43 -8.13 11.60 -39.66
N THR A 44 -8.65 10.53 -39.09
CA THR A 44 -8.08 9.88 -37.90
C THR A 44 -7.51 8.51 -38.24
N VAL A 45 -6.32 8.21 -37.74
CA VAL A 45 -5.69 6.89 -37.91
C VAL A 45 -6.37 5.89 -36.99
N ILE A 46 -7.08 4.92 -37.58
CA ILE A 46 -7.76 3.85 -36.84
C ILE A 46 -6.88 2.60 -36.71
N GLU A 47 -5.98 2.39 -37.68
CA GLU A 47 -4.97 1.34 -37.62
C GLU A 47 -3.65 1.87 -38.17
N PRO A 48 -2.54 1.80 -37.41
CA PRO A 48 -1.25 2.28 -37.87
C PRO A 48 -0.72 1.45 -39.04
N ALA A 49 0.34 1.95 -39.67
CA ALA A 49 1.05 1.19 -40.69
C ALA A 49 1.53 -0.16 -40.12
N SER A 50 1.34 -1.22 -40.90
CA SER A 50 1.73 -2.57 -40.49
C SER A 50 3.25 -2.76 -40.61
N PRO A 51 3.88 -3.62 -39.78
CA PRO A 51 5.26 -4.07 -40.00
C PRO A 51 5.50 -4.69 -41.38
N SER A 52 4.45 -5.24 -42.01
CA SER A 52 4.51 -5.77 -43.39
C SER A 52 4.59 -4.68 -44.47
N GLY A 53 4.58 -3.40 -44.09
CA GLY A 53 4.67 -2.26 -45.00
C GLY A 53 3.32 -1.73 -45.48
N ARG A 54 2.19 -2.35 -45.09
CA ARG A 54 0.85 -1.82 -45.37
C ARG A 54 0.72 -0.39 -44.82
N PRO A 55 0.22 0.58 -45.61
CA PRO A 55 -0.04 1.93 -45.14
C PRO A 55 -1.03 1.98 -43.96
N ALA A 56 -1.01 3.08 -43.21
CA ALA A 56 -2.00 3.31 -42.17
C ALA A 56 -3.42 3.38 -42.76
N ILE A 57 -4.39 2.91 -41.98
CA ILE A 57 -5.82 3.00 -42.28
C ILE A 57 -6.36 4.21 -41.55
N LEU A 58 -7.06 5.08 -42.29
CA LEU A 58 -7.64 6.30 -41.78
C LEU A 58 -9.13 6.37 -42.09
N ILE A 59 -9.87 7.10 -41.28
CA ILE A 59 -11.30 7.35 -41.47
C ILE A 59 -11.56 8.86 -41.37
N ASP A 60 -12.53 9.38 -42.11
CA ASP A 60 -12.97 10.77 -41.91
C ASP A 60 -13.65 10.89 -40.55
N GLU A 61 -13.11 11.78 -39.71
CA GLU A 61 -13.58 12.05 -38.37
C GLU A 61 -14.96 12.70 -38.37
N ASN A 62 -15.28 13.54 -39.37
CA ASN A 62 -16.60 14.16 -39.48
C ASN A 62 -17.69 13.11 -39.70
N GLU A 63 -17.40 12.14 -40.55
CA GLU A 63 -18.32 11.06 -40.88
C GLU A 63 -18.44 10.05 -39.75
N LEU A 64 -17.32 9.72 -39.11
CA LEU A 64 -17.33 8.90 -37.90
C LEU A 64 -18.17 9.55 -36.80
N ASN A 65 -18.09 10.88 -36.62
CA ASN A 65 -18.94 11.62 -35.69
C ASN A 65 -20.42 11.52 -36.06
N ARG A 66 -20.79 11.68 -37.34
CA ARG A 66 -22.18 11.51 -37.79
C ARG A 66 -22.69 10.10 -37.49
N MET A 67 -21.89 9.05 -37.74
CA MET A 67 -22.27 7.68 -37.41
C MET A 67 -22.48 7.48 -35.91
N ARG A 68 -21.73 8.19 -35.05
CA ARG A 68 -21.92 8.16 -33.59
C ARG A 68 -23.20 8.87 -33.15
N GLU A 69 -23.61 9.91 -33.89
CA GLU A 69 -24.85 10.64 -33.66
C GLU A 69 -26.07 9.81 -34.12
N ASP A 70 -26.00 9.23 -35.32
CA ASP A 70 -27.08 8.45 -35.92
C ASP A 70 -27.28 7.10 -35.21
N TYR A 71 -26.18 6.46 -34.78
CA TYR A 71 -26.19 5.13 -34.18
C TYR A 71 -25.39 5.10 -32.85
N PRO A 72 -25.93 5.69 -31.78
CA PRO A 72 -25.22 5.81 -30.52
C PRO A 72 -24.95 4.44 -29.89
N GLY A 73 -23.69 4.20 -29.52
CA GLY A 73 -23.24 2.98 -28.84
C GLY A 73 -22.93 1.79 -29.75
N ILE A 74 -23.21 1.87 -31.05
CA ILE A 74 -22.81 0.85 -32.03
C ILE A 74 -21.35 1.05 -32.41
N LYS A 75 -20.58 -0.05 -32.44
CA LYS A 75 -19.16 -0.01 -32.83
C LYS A 75 -19.06 0.19 -34.34
N VAL A 76 -18.22 1.14 -34.75
CA VAL A 76 -17.89 1.37 -36.16
C VAL A 76 -16.53 0.78 -36.46
N PHE A 77 -16.39 0.12 -37.59
CA PHE A 77 -15.16 -0.45 -38.12
C PHE A 77 -14.93 0.01 -39.56
N GLY A 78 -13.67 0.14 -39.96
CA GLY A 78 -13.33 0.41 -41.35
C GLY A 78 -13.51 -0.82 -42.24
N LEU A 79 -13.88 -0.61 -43.51
CA LEU A 79 -14.00 -1.68 -44.49
C LEU A 79 -12.65 -2.39 -44.70
N TRP A 80 -11.61 -1.65 -45.10
CA TRP A 80 -10.27 -2.19 -45.28
C TRP A 80 -9.70 -2.74 -43.97
N GLN A 81 -10.01 -2.11 -42.85
CA GLN A 81 -9.66 -2.62 -41.52
C GLN A 81 -10.13 -4.06 -41.32
N ILE A 82 -11.41 -4.36 -41.61
CA ILE A 82 -11.96 -5.71 -41.49
C ILE A 82 -11.34 -6.64 -42.52
N LEU A 83 -11.23 -6.21 -43.78
CA LEU A 83 -10.73 -7.05 -44.86
C LEU A 83 -9.26 -7.48 -44.64
N PHE A 84 -8.40 -6.57 -44.20
CA PHE A 84 -7.01 -6.90 -43.86
C PHE A 84 -6.93 -7.77 -42.60
N HIS A 85 -7.76 -7.50 -41.58
CA HIS A 85 -7.79 -8.32 -40.36
C HIS A 85 -8.12 -9.80 -40.64
N ASN A 86 -8.95 -10.05 -41.65
CA ASN A 86 -9.38 -11.38 -42.05
C ASN A 86 -8.56 -11.98 -43.21
N GLU A 87 -7.46 -11.33 -43.60
CA GLU A 87 -6.58 -11.76 -44.70
C GLU A 87 -7.35 -11.97 -46.03
N LYS A 88 -8.40 -11.18 -46.26
CA LYS A 88 -9.25 -11.27 -47.47
C LYS A 88 -8.78 -10.42 -48.63
N VAL A 89 -7.76 -9.58 -48.41
CA VAL A 89 -7.20 -8.72 -49.47
C VAL A 89 -6.14 -9.49 -50.24
N THR A 90 -6.51 -9.96 -51.44
CA THR A 90 -5.58 -10.61 -52.38
C THR A 90 -4.98 -9.56 -53.30
N LEU A 91 -3.66 -9.36 -53.19
CA LEU A 91 -2.89 -8.46 -54.05
C LEU A 91 -2.32 -9.22 -55.26
N GLY A 92 -1.89 -8.50 -56.30
CA GLY A 92 -1.28 -9.11 -57.48
C GLY A 92 -1.45 -8.30 -58.77
N THR A 93 -2.32 -7.29 -58.76
CA THR A 93 -2.55 -6.35 -59.87
C THR A 93 -2.38 -4.91 -59.40
N GLU A 94 -2.35 -3.94 -60.32
CA GLU A 94 -2.32 -2.52 -59.93
C GLU A 94 -3.58 -2.13 -59.13
N VAL A 95 -4.74 -2.70 -59.50
CA VAL A 95 -6.02 -2.37 -58.90
C VAL A 95 -6.66 -3.62 -58.31
N VAL A 96 -7.05 -3.52 -57.05
CA VAL A 96 -7.85 -4.52 -56.35
C VAL A 96 -9.14 -3.84 -55.93
N VAL A 97 -10.30 -4.45 -56.21
CA VAL A 97 -11.61 -3.88 -55.92
C VAL A 97 -12.42 -4.74 -54.96
N TYR A 98 -13.16 -4.05 -54.10
CA TYR A 98 -14.22 -4.61 -53.28
C TYR A 98 -15.56 -4.06 -53.77
N PRO A 99 -16.38 -4.87 -54.47
CA PRO A 99 -17.68 -4.42 -54.95
C PRO A 99 -18.64 -4.21 -53.79
N LEU A 100 -19.30 -3.06 -53.77
CA LEU A 100 -20.41 -2.75 -52.86
C LEU A 100 -21.75 -2.94 -53.56
N ASP A 101 -21.78 -2.65 -54.86
CA ASP A 101 -22.87 -2.92 -55.79
C ASP A 101 -22.29 -3.36 -57.15
N ASP A 102 -23.15 -3.54 -58.15
CA ASP A 102 -22.76 -4.01 -59.48
C ASP A 102 -21.81 -3.03 -60.22
N ASN A 103 -21.94 -1.72 -59.96
CA ASN A 103 -21.18 -0.67 -60.64
C ASN A 103 -20.36 0.25 -59.71
N GLU A 104 -20.45 0.06 -58.40
CA GLU A 104 -19.75 0.87 -57.41
C GLU A 104 -19.08 0.01 -56.34
N GLY A 105 -18.06 0.58 -55.71
CA GLY A 105 -17.32 -0.11 -54.68
C GLY A 105 -16.08 0.63 -54.23
N ALA A 106 -15.28 -0.04 -53.41
CA ALA A 106 -14.00 0.48 -52.95
C ALA A 106 -12.86 -0.14 -53.75
N TYR A 107 -11.76 0.58 -53.95
CA TYR A 107 -10.55 0.07 -54.58
C TYR A 107 -9.29 0.35 -53.76
N ILE A 108 -8.28 -0.48 -53.96
CA ILE A 108 -6.89 -0.26 -53.58
C ILE A 108 -6.08 -0.12 -54.87
N ARG A 109 -5.20 0.87 -54.90
CA ARG A 109 -4.23 1.06 -55.97
C ARG A 109 -2.81 0.80 -55.49
N LEU A 110 -2.08 0.03 -56.26
CA LEU A 110 -0.69 -0.34 -56.03
C LEU A 110 0.24 0.37 -57.02
N ASP A 111 1.50 0.58 -56.62
CA ASP A 111 2.56 1.09 -57.48
C ASP A 111 3.00 0.00 -58.47
N ARG A 112 2.71 0.20 -59.77
CA ARG A 112 3.15 -0.71 -60.84
C ARG A 112 4.67 -0.91 -60.89
N ASN A 113 5.45 0.03 -60.35
CA ASN A 113 6.92 -0.06 -60.35
C ASN A 113 7.48 -0.84 -59.16
N ARG A 114 6.62 -1.33 -58.26
CA ARG A 114 6.98 -2.13 -57.08
C ARG A 114 6.38 -3.53 -57.17
N ASP A 115 6.66 -4.34 -56.16
CA ASP A 115 6.10 -5.68 -56.04
C ASP A 115 4.58 -5.63 -55.79
N LEU A 116 3.78 -5.97 -56.80
CA LEU A 116 2.31 -5.96 -56.75
C LEU A 116 1.73 -7.00 -55.79
N TYR A 117 2.52 -7.95 -55.28
CA TYR A 117 2.09 -8.88 -54.25
C TYR A 117 2.35 -8.37 -52.83
N SER A 118 3.07 -7.25 -52.69
CA SER A 118 3.41 -6.67 -51.40
C SER A 118 2.44 -5.56 -51.00
N ALA A 119 1.98 -5.60 -49.74
CA ALA A 119 1.18 -4.54 -49.15
C ALA A 119 1.93 -3.19 -49.05
N SER A 120 3.26 -3.19 -49.13
CA SER A 120 4.07 -1.96 -49.17
C SER A 120 3.99 -1.20 -50.50
N SER A 121 3.41 -1.82 -51.52
CA SER A 121 3.19 -1.20 -52.82
C SER A 121 1.87 -0.44 -52.89
N ILE A 122 1.02 -0.53 -51.86
CA ILE A 122 -0.24 0.22 -51.80
C ILE A 122 0.06 1.72 -51.72
N ILE A 123 -0.43 2.48 -52.70
CA ILE A 123 -0.28 3.93 -52.78
C ILE A 123 -1.51 4.63 -52.19
N SER A 124 -2.69 4.23 -52.65
CA SER A 124 -3.96 4.87 -52.32
C SER A 124 -5.11 3.87 -52.27
N SER A 125 -6.22 4.32 -51.70
CA SER A 125 -7.52 3.67 -51.85
C SER A 125 -8.59 4.74 -52.05
N GLY A 126 -9.72 4.33 -52.60
CA GLY A 126 -10.85 5.22 -52.81
C GLY A 126 -12.09 4.45 -53.22
N GLU A 127 -13.05 5.17 -53.76
CA GLU A 127 -14.29 4.62 -54.29
C GLU A 127 -14.32 4.74 -55.82
N TYR A 128 -14.89 3.75 -56.47
CA TYR A 128 -15.24 3.81 -57.87
C TYR A 128 -16.76 3.86 -58.00
N VAL A 129 -17.23 4.63 -58.97
CA VAL A 129 -18.65 4.80 -59.27
C VAL A 129 -18.81 4.63 -60.78
N ASP A 130 -19.88 3.99 -61.22
CA ASP A 130 -20.12 3.69 -62.64
C ASP A 130 -18.95 2.95 -63.32
N ASN A 131 -18.32 2.02 -62.59
CA ASN A 131 -17.11 1.29 -63.00
C ASN A 131 -15.92 2.20 -63.37
N PHE A 132 -15.87 3.42 -62.83
CA PHE A 132 -14.87 4.43 -63.16
C PHE A 132 -14.05 4.83 -61.93
N ILE A 133 -12.72 4.80 -62.09
CA ILE A 133 -11.75 5.29 -61.11
C ILE A 133 -11.13 6.59 -61.65
N SER A 134 -11.41 7.70 -60.99
CA SER A 134 -10.95 9.04 -61.41
C SER A 134 -9.42 9.14 -61.53
N GLU A 135 -8.67 8.41 -60.70
CA GLU A 135 -7.20 8.40 -60.73
C GLU A 135 -6.60 7.71 -61.96
N LEU A 136 -7.38 6.87 -62.62
CA LEU A 136 -6.97 6.08 -63.78
C LEU A 136 -7.56 6.63 -65.07
N ALA A 137 -8.27 7.76 -65.01
CA ALA A 137 -8.94 8.41 -66.15
C ALA A 137 -8.01 8.80 -67.32
N GLY A 138 -6.69 8.77 -67.12
CA GLY A 138 -5.67 9.02 -68.15
C GLY A 138 -4.90 7.79 -68.60
N VAL A 139 -5.18 6.61 -68.05
CA VAL A 139 -4.52 5.35 -68.44
C VAL A 139 -5.29 4.77 -69.63
N VAL A 140 -4.68 4.88 -70.81
CA VAL A 140 -5.20 4.24 -72.02
C VAL A 140 -5.20 2.73 -71.80
N ASP A 141 -6.31 2.07 -72.13
CA ASP A 141 -6.54 0.62 -72.07
C ASP A 141 -6.84 -0.02 -70.70
N PHE A 142 -7.04 0.73 -69.61
CA PHE A 142 -7.48 0.12 -68.34
C PHE A 142 -8.99 -0.15 -68.33
N VAL A 143 -9.38 -1.43 -68.19
CA VAL A 143 -10.77 -1.86 -68.06
C VAL A 143 -10.95 -2.50 -66.69
N LEU A 144 -11.70 -1.84 -65.80
CA LEU A 144 -11.90 -2.28 -64.41
C LEU A 144 -12.40 -3.73 -64.29
N ALA A 145 -13.25 -4.16 -65.23
CA ALA A 145 -13.80 -5.51 -65.24
C ALA A 145 -12.76 -6.60 -65.59
N GLU A 146 -11.71 -6.26 -66.32
CA GLU A 146 -10.72 -7.21 -66.85
C GLU A 146 -9.40 -7.15 -66.10
N ASP A 147 -8.97 -5.94 -65.71
CA ASP A 147 -7.63 -5.70 -65.16
C ASP A 147 -7.57 -5.71 -63.62
N ALA A 148 -8.72 -5.60 -62.93
CA ALA A 148 -8.77 -5.55 -61.48
C ALA A 148 -9.06 -6.92 -60.85
N ILE A 149 -8.38 -7.23 -59.76
CA ILE A 149 -8.74 -8.36 -58.90
C ILE A 149 -9.99 -7.97 -58.11
N ARG A 150 -11.07 -8.74 -58.26
CA ARG A 150 -12.30 -8.58 -57.48
C ARG A 150 -12.23 -9.43 -56.21
N LEU A 151 -12.42 -8.80 -55.06
CA LEU A 151 -12.48 -9.50 -53.78
C LEU A 151 -13.90 -10.05 -53.56
N GLU A 152 -14.01 -11.36 -53.40
CA GLU A 152 -15.25 -12.02 -53.01
C GLU A 152 -15.19 -12.35 -51.51
N VAL A 153 -16.08 -11.75 -50.73
CA VAL A 153 -16.07 -11.87 -49.27
C VAL A 153 -17.46 -12.24 -48.77
N ASP A 154 -17.51 -13.31 -48.01
CA ASP A 154 -18.72 -13.74 -47.31
C ASP A 154 -18.73 -13.14 -45.90
N LEU A 155 -19.77 -12.36 -45.60
CA LEU A 155 -20.00 -11.73 -44.30
C LEU A 155 -19.97 -12.74 -43.13
N SER A 156 -20.43 -13.97 -43.37
CA SER A 156 -20.48 -15.02 -42.33
C SER A 156 -19.10 -15.50 -41.89
N GLN A 157 -18.05 -15.25 -42.67
CA GLN A 157 -16.69 -15.65 -42.38
C GLN A 157 -15.86 -14.53 -41.74
N LEU A 158 -16.39 -13.32 -41.64
CA LEU A 158 -15.67 -12.17 -41.14
C LEU A 158 -15.64 -12.16 -39.61
N LYS A 159 -14.46 -11.87 -39.07
CA LYS A 159 -14.23 -11.59 -37.65
C LYS A 159 -13.95 -10.11 -37.45
N LEU A 160 -14.35 -9.62 -36.29
CA LEU A 160 -14.16 -8.22 -35.93
C LEU A 160 -12.74 -7.96 -35.39
N PRO A 161 -12.05 -6.90 -35.84
CA PRO A 161 -10.83 -6.42 -35.20
C PRO A 161 -11.05 -6.10 -33.71
N LYS A 162 -9.99 -6.21 -32.90
CA LYS A 162 -10.07 -5.92 -31.45
C LYS A 162 -10.42 -4.46 -31.13
N THR A 163 -10.01 -3.55 -32.01
CA THR A 163 -10.14 -2.10 -31.81
C THR A 163 -11.08 -1.53 -32.86
N PRO A 164 -12.25 -0.99 -32.47
CA PRO A 164 -13.10 -0.25 -33.41
C PRO A 164 -12.45 1.08 -33.79
N ALA A 165 -13.03 1.74 -34.79
CA ALA A 165 -12.67 3.09 -35.16
C ALA A 165 -13.00 4.06 -34.01
N PHE A 166 -12.01 4.86 -33.62
CA PHE A 166 -12.18 5.90 -32.61
C PHE A 166 -11.79 7.26 -33.20
N THR A 167 -12.50 8.30 -32.79
CA THR A 167 -12.12 9.69 -33.10
C THR A 167 -10.90 10.12 -32.27
N ARG A 168 -10.23 11.23 -32.64
CA ARG A 168 -9.09 11.72 -31.84
C ARG A 168 -9.52 12.09 -30.42
N PRO A 169 -10.64 12.80 -30.20
CA PRO A 169 -11.15 13.05 -28.85
C PRO A 169 -11.44 11.77 -28.06
N GLU A 170 -12.01 10.74 -28.69
CA GLU A 170 -12.28 9.45 -28.04
C GLU A 170 -10.98 8.74 -27.63
N LEU A 171 -9.99 8.70 -28.52
CA LEU A 171 -8.66 8.15 -28.22
C LEU A 171 -8.00 8.92 -27.08
N HIS A 172 -8.02 10.25 -27.11
CA HIS A 172 -7.47 11.08 -26.05
C HIS A 172 -8.20 10.86 -24.71
N ALA A 173 -9.52 10.76 -24.71
CA ALA A 173 -10.31 10.48 -23.51
C ALA A 173 -9.98 9.09 -22.95
N LYS A 174 -9.86 8.07 -23.81
CA LYS A 174 -9.47 6.72 -23.44
C LYS A 174 -8.08 6.70 -22.81
N HIS A 175 -7.09 7.34 -23.44
CA HIS A 175 -5.74 7.45 -22.90
C HIS A 175 -5.71 8.17 -21.56
N ARG A 176 -6.42 9.29 -21.41
CA ARG A 176 -6.54 9.98 -20.10
C ARG A 176 -7.15 9.08 -19.04
N HIS A 177 -8.17 8.31 -19.37
CA HIS A 177 -8.80 7.40 -18.41
C HIS A 177 -7.85 6.27 -17.98
N GLU A 178 -7.10 5.71 -18.93
CA GLU A 178 -6.08 4.70 -18.66
C GLU A 178 -4.92 5.26 -17.82
N GLU A 179 -4.47 6.48 -18.13
CA GLU A 179 -3.43 7.18 -17.36
C GLU A 179 -3.91 7.48 -15.94
N MET A 180 -5.10 8.05 -15.78
CA MET A 180 -5.69 8.32 -14.46
C MET A 180 -5.80 7.03 -13.64
N ARG A 181 -6.18 5.91 -14.26
CA ARG A 181 -6.22 4.61 -13.58
C ARG A 181 -4.83 4.19 -13.11
N ARG A 182 -3.79 4.31 -13.94
CA ARG A 182 -2.41 3.98 -13.55
C ARG A 182 -1.93 4.87 -12.40
N TRP A 183 -2.19 6.17 -12.48
CA TRP A 183 -1.83 7.12 -11.44
C TRP A 183 -2.60 6.90 -10.13
N SER A 184 -3.85 6.46 -10.18
CA SER A 184 -4.65 6.15 -8.98
C SER A 184 -4.03 5.01 -8.16
N VAL A 185 -3.44 4.01 -8.83
CA VAL A 185 -2.74 2.91 -8.18
C VAL A 185 -1.48 3.42 -7.48
N VAL A 186 -0.70 4.28 -8.16
CA VAL A 186 0.52 4.88 -7.58
C VAL A 186 0.17 5.75 -6.35
N ALA A 187 -0.89 6.55 -6.43
CA ALA A 187 -1.35 7.38 -5.33
C ALA A 187 -1.77 6.54 -4.11
N MET A 188 -2.46 5.42 -4.32
CA MET A 188 -2.83 4.49 -3.24
C MET A 188 -1.59 3.93 -2.52
N PHE A 189 -0.55 3.51 -3.26
CA PHE A 189 0.70 3.05 -2.66
C PHE A 189 1.41 4.15 -1.87
N ALA A 190 1.47 5.37 -2.39
CA ALA A 190 2.09 6.50 -1.71
C ALA A 190 1.39 6.81 -0.37
N VAL A 191 0.05 6.81 -0.35
CA VAL A 191 -0.74 6.98 0.88
C VAL A 191 -0.46 5.86 1.88
N ALA A 192 -0.38 4.60 1.44
CA ALA A 192 -0.07 3.48 2.32
C ALA A 192 1.31 3.64 2.99
N VAL A 193 2.33 4.05 2.22
CA VAL A 193 3.68 4.30 2.75
C VAL A 193 3.66 5.43 3.78
N LEU A 194 2.93 6.52 3.53
CA LEU A 194 2.80 7.62 4.47
C LEU A 194 2.13 7.19 5.78
N VAL A 195 1.06 6.39 5.70
CA VAL A 195 0.36 5.86 6.89
C VAL A 195 1.27 4.94 7.70
N VAL A 196 1.99 4.03 7.05
CA VAL A 196 2.92 3.11 7.74
C VAL A 196 4.06 3.88 8.39
N SER A 197 4.69 4.79 7.65
CA SER A 197 5.80 5.62 8.16
C SER A 197 5.34 6.50 9.33
N GLY A 198 4.19 7.16 9.21
CA GLY A 198 3.57 7.92 10.29
C GLY A 198 3.28 7.07 11.53
N GLY A 199 2.77 5.86 11.33
CA GLY A 199 2.51 4.90 12.41
C GLY A 199 3.79 4.44 13.13
N ILE A 200 4.86 4.16 12.39
CA ILE A 200 6.17 3.80 12.96
C ILE A 200 6.74 4.97 13.76
N ASN A 201 6.75 6.18 13.18
CA ASN A 201 7.25 7.38 13.85
C ASN A 201 6.47 7.69 15.12
N TYR A 202 5.14 7.56 15.10
CA TYR A 202 4.30 7.74 16.28
C TYR A 202 4.63 6.72 17.39
N LYS A 203 4.78 5.44 17.02
CA LYS A 203 5.18 4.38 17.97
C LYS A 203 6.56 4.66 18.58
N LEU A 204 7.53 5.07 17.76
CA LEU A 204 8.88 5.38 18.22
C LEU A 204 8.87 6.57 19.19
N TYR A 205 8.15 7.64 18.85
CA TYR A 205 8.00 8.81 19.70
C TYR A 205 7.39 8.46 21.06
N ASN A 206 6.32 7.66 21.06
CA ASN A 206 5.65 7.28 22.31
C ASN A 206 6.56 6.41 23.19
N ASN A 207 7.25 5.42 22.61
CA ASN A 207 8.20 4.59 23.35
C ASN A 207 9.37 5.40 23.90
N TYR A 208 9.94 6.31 23.10
CA TYR A 208 10.99 7.22 23.55
C TYR A 208 10.53 8.07 24.74
N LYS A 209 9.32 8.63 24.68
CA LYS A 209 8.75 9.43 25.77
C LYS A 209 8.61 8.61 27.05
N THR A 210 8.10 7.38 26.98
CA THR A 210 7.97 6.48 28.13
C THR A 210 9.35 6.14 28.72
N LYS A 211 10.32 5.77 27.88
CA LYS A 211 11.68 5.43 28.32
C LYS A 211 12.41 6.62 28.92
N MET A 212 12.20 7.82 28.39
CA MET A 212 12.78 9.05 28.94
C MET A 212 12.18 9.40 30.30
N ALA A 213 10.87 9.20 30.49
CA ALA A 213 10.23 9.37 31.79
C ALA A 213 10.76 8.36 32.83
N GLU A 214 10.89 7.09 32.45
CA GLU A 214 11.52 6.05 33.29
C GLU A 214 12.96 6.44 33.66
N TYR A 215 13.75 6.92 32.70
CA TYR A 215 15.13 7.35 32.92
C TYR A 215 15.21 8.53 33.89
N GLN A 216 14.36 9.55 33.71
CA GLN A 216 14.30 10.69 34.62
C GLN A 216 13.92 10.26 36.04
N ALA A 217 12.92 9.39 36.20
CA ALA A 217 12.53 8.86 37.51
C ALA A 217 13.65 8.07 38.20
N ARG A 218 14.39 7.24 37.45
CA ARG A 218 15.57 6.53 37.98
C ARG A 218 16.67 7.50 38.40
N LYS A 219 16.93 8.54 37.60
CA LYS A 219 17.92 9.57 37.92
C LYS A 219 17.56 10.35 39.17
N THR A 220 16.28 10.70 39.37
CA THR A 220 15.82 11.35 40.60
C THR A 220 15.97 10.46 41.82
N LEU A 221 15.69 9.15 41.70
CA LEU A 221 15.89 8.19 42.78
C LEU A 221 17.37 8.05 43.16
N ILE A 222 18.28 7.98 42.18
CA ILE A 222 19.72 7.95 42.44
C ILE A 222 20.14 9.20 43.21
N ASN A 223 19.74 10.38 42.75
CA ASN A 223 20.05 11.64 43.44
C ASN A 223 19.50 11.68 44.87
N ASP A 224 18.26 11.22 45.10
CA ASP A 224 17.68 11.16 46.45
C ASP A 224 18.45 10.19 47.36
N LEU A 225 18.83 9.01 46.84
CA LEU A 225 19.65 8.05 47.58
C LEU A 225 21.04 8.62 47.90
N ASP A 226 21.68 9.33 46.98
CA ASP A 226 22.97 9.99 47.21
C ASP A 226 22.85 11.09 48.28
N ILE A 227 21.78 11.89 48.26
CA ILE A 227 21.51 12.89 49.31
C ILE A 227 21.30 12.22 50.66
N ARG A 228 20.51 11.14 50.73
CA ARG A 228 20.29 10.37 51.96
C ARG A 228 21.58 9.73 52.47
N ALA A 229 22.38 9.13 51.59
CA ALA A 229 23.67 8.54 51.93
C ALA A 229 24.64 9.61 52.45
N ALA A 230 24.67 10.79 51.84
CA ALA A 230 25.45 11.93 52.31
C ALA A 230 24.95 12.44 53.68
N GLY A 231 23.64 12.46 53.91
CA GLY A 231 23.01 12.76 55.19
C GLY A 231 23.46 11.80 56.29
N LEU A 232 23.35 10.49 56.04
CA LEU A 232 23.80 9.44 56.96
C LEU A 232 25.30 9.49 57.24
N ARG A 233 26.13 9.88 56.26
CA ARG A 233 27.58 10.10 56.47
C ARG A 233 27.87 11.34 57.31
N ARG A 234 27.03 12.38 57.23
CA ARG A 234 27.17 13.62 58.02
C ARG A 234 26.65 13.45 59.44
N GLU A 235 25.66 12.60 59.63
CA GLU A 235 25.26 12.08 60.95
C GLU A 235 26.33 11.12 61.49
N ARG A 236 27.50 11.68 61.83
CA ARG A 236 28.45 11.02 62.70
C ARG A 236 27.72 10.74 64.01
N LEU A 237 27.62 9.46 64.41
CA LEU A 237 27.11 9.09 65.73
C LEU A 237 27.88 9.87 66.80
N ALA A 238 27.25 10.90 67.38
CA ALA A 238 27.88 11.80 68.33
C ALA A 238 28.30 11.09 69.63
N VAL A 239 27.73 9.91 69.87
CA VAL A 239 28.02 9.05 71.00
C VAL A 239 28.13 7.63 70.47
N LEU A 240 29.27 6.98 70.68
CA LEU A 240 29.36 5.53 70.55
C LEU A 240 28.61 4.95 71.75
N PRO A 241 27.50 4.22 71.58
CA PRO A 241 26.80 3.63 72.71
C PRO A 241 27.70 2.57 73.36
N ASN A 242 28.26 2.86 74.53
CA ASN A 242 29.02 1.89 75.31
C ASN A 242 28.04 1.02 76.13
N ASN A 243 27.53 -0.02 75.51
CA ASN A 243 26.56 -0.93 76.13
C ASN A 243 27.23 -2.09 76.90
N GLY A 244 28.53 -2.01 77.20
CA GLY A 244 29.29 -3.09 77.84
C GLY A 244 28.73 -3.47 79.21
N LEU A 245 28.36 -2.49 80.03
CA LEU A 245 27.83 -2.73 81.37
C LEU A 245 26.44 -3.38 81.35
N VAL A 246 25.57 -3.00 80.41
CA VAL A 246 24.26 -3.65 80.22
C VAL A 246 24.45 -5.11 79.81
N LEU A 247 25.41 -5.38 78.91
CA LEU A 247 25.75 -6.73 78.50
C LEU A 247 26.30 -7.56 79.68
N ASP A 248 27.15 -6.99 80.51
CA ASP A 248 27.70 -7.65 81.71
C ASP A 248 26.59 -7.97 82.72
N ARG A 249 25.65 -7.04 82.95
CA ARG A 249 24.47 -7.27 83.82
C ARG A 249 23.58 -8.38 83.27
N LEU A 250 23.30 -8.39 81.96
CA LEU A 250 22.53 -9.46 81.31
C LEU A 250 23.26 -10.81 81.42
N LEU A 251 24.58 -10.85 81.16
CA LEU A 251 25.40 -12.04 81.33
C LEU A 251 25.39 -12.56 82.77
N ALA A 252 25.46 -11.67 83.76
CA ALA A 252 25.37 -12.05 85.17
C ALA A 252 24.01 -12.69 85.50
N ILE A 253 22.91 -12.12 84.99
CA ILE A 253 21.56 -12.68 85.13
C ILE A 253 21.49 -14.08 84.50
N PHE A 254 21.94 -14.24 83.25
CA PHE A 254 21.89 -15.54 82.56
C PHE A 254 22.83 -16.60 83.14
N ARG A 255 23.90 -16.20 83.86
CA ARG A 255 24.72 -17.13 84.63
C ARG A 255 24.00 -17.65 85.88
N LEU A 256 23.20 -16.80 86.53
CA LEU A 256 22.45 -17.16 87.73
C LEU A 256 21.15 -17.91 87.40
N ASP A 257 20.48 -17.54 86.30
CA ASP A 257 19.31 -18.25 85.77
C ASP A 257 19.41 -18.39 84.23
N PRO A 258 19.97 -19.51 83.75
CA PRO A 258 20.08 -19.80 82.31
C PRO A 258 18.73 -19.93 81.60
N LYS A 259 17.62 -20.06 82.34
CA LYS A 259 16.26 -20.22 81.80
C LYS A 259 15.44 -18.93 81.87
N ALA A 260 16.07 -17.79 82.21
CA ALA A 260 15.41 -16.49 82.13
C ALA A 260 14.91 -16.22 80.70
N THR A 261 13.70 -15.70 80.56
CA THR A 261 13.05 -15.44 79.27
C THR A 261 12.63 -13.98 79.14
N THR A 262 12.61 -13.45 77.92
CA THR A 262 12.04 -12.12 77.66
C THR A 262 10.50 -12.24 77.58
N PRO A 263 9.74 -11.36 78.27
CA PRO A 263 8.29 -11.36 78.20
C PRO A 263 7.82 -10.99 76.78
N LEU A 264 6.84 -11.74 76.25
CA LEU A 264 6.25 -11.54 74.92
C LEU A 264 5.28 -10.34 74.80
N ILE A 265 5.31 -9.39 75.75
CA ILE A 265 4.24 -8.38 75.86
C ILE A 265 4.60 -7.08 75.14
N GLY A 266 4.04 -6.93 73.93
CA GLY A 266 3.61 -5.68 73.30
C GLY A 266 4.68 -4.75 72.72
N ASN A 267 4.81 -4.73 71.38
CA ASN A 267 5.34 -3.68 70.46
C ASN A 267 6.43 -2.68 70.95
N LYS A 268 7.16 -2.98 72.02
CA LYS A 268 8.32 -2.23 72.47
C LYS A 268 9.53 -2.86 71.81
N VAL A 269 10.10 -2.13 70.86
CA VAL A 269 11.37 -2.48 70.21
C VAL A 269 12.41 -2.61 71.32
N THR A 270 12.85 -3.83 71.60
CA THR A 270 13.98 -4.11 72.48
C THR A 270 15.24 -3.62 71.78
N SER A 271 15.68 -2.43 72.13
CA SER A 271 16.99 -1.88 71.74
C SER A 271 17.91 -1.82 72.96
N PHE A 272 19.22 -1.80 72.76
CA PHE A 272 20.19 -1.63 73.86
C PHE A 272 20.09 -0.27 74.59
N ALA A 273 19.31 0.67 74.05
CA ALA A 273 19.05 1.99 74.63
C ALA A 273 17.72 2.05 75.40
N THR A 274 17.00 0.93 75.51
CA THR A 274 15.71 0.81 76.21
C THR A 274 15.82 -0.15 77.38
N GLU A 275 14.90 -0.06 78.34
CA GLU A 275 14.81 -1.00 79.47
C GLU A 275 14.69 -2.45 78.97
N HIS A 276 15.57 -3.33 79.46
CA HIS A 276 15.46 -4.76 79.22
C HIS A 276 14.67 -5.40 80.35
N ARG A 277 13.58 -6.08 80.00
CA ARG A 277 12.76 -6.84 80.94
C ARG A 277 13.01 -8.32 80.75
N LEU A 278 13.29 -9.02 81.85
CA LEU A 278 13.49 -10.46 81.88
C LEU A 278 12.58 -11.08 82.94
N LEU A 279 12.04 -12.24 82.66
CA LEU A 279 11.30 -13.07 83.60
C LEU A 279 12.18 -14.25 84.01
N THR A 280 12.40 -14.40 85.31
CA THR A 280 13.14 -15.54 85.84
C THR A 280 12.31 -16.83 85.83
N SER A 281 12.96 -17.97 86.04
CA SER A 281 12.30 -19.24 86.30
C SER A 281 11.38 -19.17 87.54
N PRO A 282 10.27 -19.92 87.58
CA PRO A 282 9.42 -20.00 88.76
C PRO A 282 10.17 -20.65 89.94
N ASN A 283 9.90 -20.20 91.17
CA ASN A 283 10.43 -20.76 92.43
C ASN A 283 11.95 -20.60 92.64
N LEU A 284 12.54 -19.50 92.16
CA LEU A 284 13.90 -19.13 92.52
C LEU A 284 13.99 -18.77 94.02
N THR A 285 14.92 -19.42 94.73
CA THR A 285 15.20 -19.18 96.16
C THR A 285 16.01 -17.91 96.41
N ILE A 286 16.58 -17.32 95.36
CA ILE A 286 17.44 -16.12 95.44
C ILE A 286 16.82 -15.02 94.57
N ASP A 287 16.73 -13.83 95.15
CA ASP A 287 16.34 -12.61 94.44
C ASP A 287 17.53 -12.10 93.61
N ILE A 288 17.51 -12.35 92.30
CA ILE A 288 18.58 -12.00 91.36
C ILE A 288 18.80 -10.49 91.28
N GLY A 289 17.75 -9.67 91.47
CA GLY A 289 17.86 -8.21 91.44
C GLY A 289 18.70 -7.65 92.59
N LYS A 290 18.78 -8.36 93.73
CA LYS A 290 19.68 -7.98 94.83
C LYS A 290 21.11 -8.46 94.63
N ALA A 291 21.33 -9.43 93.75
CA ALA A 291 22.64 -10.01 93.48
C ALA A 291 23.41 -9.28 92.38
N VAL A 292 22.72 -8.56 91.49
CA VAL A 292 23.31 -7.82 90.36
C VAL A 292 23.03 -6.33 90.51
N GLU A 293 24.09 -5.54 90.68
CA GLU A 293 23.99 -4.09 90.85
C GLU A 293 23.39 -3.40 89.61
N GLY A 294 22.39 -2.54 89.83
CA GLY A 294 21.68 -1.82 88.75
C GLY A 294 20.54 -2.60 88.10
N VAL A 295 20.11 -3.72 88.69
CA VAL A 295 18.92 -4.49 88.29
C VAL A 295 17.85 -4.34 89.36
N THR A 296 16.64 -3.98 88.98
CA THR A 296 15.49 -3.97 89.91
C THR A 296 14.66 -5.23 89.70
N SER A 297 14.17 -5.84 90.79
CA SER A 297 13.36 -7.05 90.75
C SER A 297 12.02 -6.82 91.42
N GLU A 298 10.94 -7.24 90.77
CA GLU A 298 9.60 -7.30 91.36
C GLU A 298 9.06 -8.73 91.24
N LEU A 299 8.53 -9.28 92.34
CA LEU A 299 7.95 -10.63 92.33
C LEU A 299 6.56 -10.58 91.70
N ASN A 300 6.39 -11.28 90.57
CA ASN A 300 5.11 -11.38 89.89
C ASN A 300 4.22 -12.46 90.53
N ASN A 301 2.91 -12.39 90.30
CA ASN A 301 1.87 -13.34 90.73
C ASN A 301 2.09 -14.81 90.29
N ARG A 302 3.14 -15.08 89.48
CA ARG A 302 3.56 -16.42 89.04
C ARG A 302 4.76 -16.99 89.81
N MET A 303 5.12 -16.38 90.95
CA MET A 303 6.30 -16.75 91.75
C MET A 303 7.62 -16.71 90.95
N ALA A 304 7.69 -15.79 89.98
CA ALA A 304 8.87 -15.48 89.18
C ALA A 304 9.21 -14.00 89.39
N PHE A 305 10.50 -13.65 89.37
CA PHE A 305 10.94 -12.27 89.44
C PHE A 305 10.93 -11.65 88.05
N GLU A 306 10.32 -10.48 87.91
CA GLU A 306 10.49 -9.60 86.76
C GLU A 306 11.71 -8.72 87.03
N LEU A 307 12.77 -8.91 86.25
CA LEU A 307 14.00 -8.16 86.32
C LEU A 307 13.94 -7.02 85.30
N VAL A 308 14.12 -5.79 85.77
CA VAL A 308 14.24 -4.61 84.92
C VAL A 308 15.69 -4.13 84.97
N VAL A 309 16.37 -4.23 83.83
CA VAL A 309 17.71 -3.68 83.61
C VAL A 309 17.54 -2.35 82.90
N SER A 310 17.71 -1.25 83.64
CA SER A 310 17.67 0.10 83.06
C SER A 310 18.99 0.40 82.32
N PRO A 311 18.92 1.10 81.16
CA PRO A 311 20.12 1.62 80.53
C PRO A 311 20.78 2.67 81.44
N ASP A 312 22.10 2.77 81.40
CA ASP A 312 22.80 3.78 82.19
C ASP A 312 22.41 5.20 81.73
N PRO A 313 22.35 6.18 82.66
CA PRO A 313 22.10 7.56 82.28
C PRO A 313 23.20 8.03 81.33
N VAL A 314 22.80 8.57 80.17
CA VAL A 314 23.74 9.14 79.19
C VAL A 314 24.55 10.23 79.88
N ILE A 315 25.81 9.96 80.18
CA ILE A 315 26.75 10.98 80.65
C ILE A 315 26.97 11.92 79.46
N LYS A 316 26.29 13.06 79.46
CA LYS A 316 26.55 14.13 78.50
C LYS A 316 27.97 14.63 78.77
N GLY A 317 28.92 14.19 77.95
CA GLY A 317 30.25 14.79 77.94
C GLY A 317 30.12 16.27 77.62
N GLU A 318 30.62 17.13 78.52
CA GLU A 318 30.78 18.56 78.24
C GLU A 318 31.69 18.74 77.03
N ARG A 319 31.24 19.60 76.12
CA ARG A 319 31.99 19.98 74.91
C ARG A 319 33.32 20.62 75.33
N LYS A 320 34.42 20.12 74.80
CA LYS A 320 35.61 20.93 74.49
C LYS A 320 35.74 21.02 72.98
#